data_AF-K2EH71-F1
#
_entry.id   AF-K2EH71-F1
#
_cell.length_a   1.000
_cell.length_b   1.000
_cell.length_c   1.000
_cell.angle_alpha   90.00
_cell.angle_beta   90.00
_cell.angle_gamma   90.00
#
_symmetry.space_group_name_H-M   'P 1'
#
loop_
_entity.id
_entity.type
_entity.pdbx_description
1 polymer ?
#
loop_
_entity_poly.entity_id
_entity_poly.type
_entity_poly.pdbx_seq_one_letter_code
_entity_poly.pdbx_strand_id
1 'polypeptide(L)' 'MHQEKILKDLEFLYQQALEKENFAVALRAKELLAKHLNFFSDHQKPLSLDDLTDEDIEHLMAEIKERLVKSDRK' A
#
# COMPACT_ATOMS: atom_id res chain seq x y z
N MET A 1 -23.23 2.87 13.84
CA MET A 1 -23.07 3.79 14.99
C MET A 1 -21.61 4.02 15.40
N HIS A 2 -20.78 3.00 15.65
CA HIS A 2 -19.39 3.24 16.11
C HIS A 2 -18.44 3.77 15.03
N GLN A 3 -18.52 3.28 13.79
CA GLN A 3 -17.63 3.71 12.68
C GLN A 3 -17.83 5.18 12.27
N GLU A 4 -19.08 5.64 12.15
CA GLU A 4 -19.37 7.04 11.78
C GLU A 4 -18.83 8.03 12.81
N LYS A 5 -18.81 7.64 14.09
CA LYS A 5 -18.24 8.45 15.16
C LYS A 5 -16.73 8.59 14.98
N ILE A 6 -16.04 7.48 14.71
CA ILE A 6 -14.59 7.46 14.48
C ILE A 6 -14.20 8.31 13.27
N LEU A 7 -14.98 8.24 12.17
CA LEU A 7 -14.72 9.06 10.98
C LEU A 7 -14.84 10.55 11.30
N LYS A 8 -15.90 10.96 12.00
CA LYS A 8 -16.09 12.36 12.43
C LYS A 8 -14.99 12.83 13.38
N ASP A 9 -14.58 12.00 14.32
CA ASP A 9 -13.52 12.32 15.28
C ASP A 9 -12.16 12.52 14.56
N LEU A 10 -11.85 11.67 13.58
CA LEU A 10 -10.64 11.80 12.76
C LEU A 10 -10.68 13.05 11.86
N GLU A 11 -11.83 13.39 11.31
CA GLU A 11 -12.02 14.61 10.51
C GLU A 11 -11.85 15.87 11.36
N PHE A 12 -12.42 15.87 12.58
CA PHE A 12 -12.22 16.94 13.54
C PHE A 12 -10.74 17.09 13.94
N LEU A 13 -10.06 15.97 14.22
CA LEU A 13 -8.64 15.98 14.57
C LEU A 13 -7.78 16.53 13.42
N TYR A 14 -8.11 16.18 12.17
CA TYR A 14 -7.44 16.71 10.99
C TYR A 14 -7.56 18.23 10.90
N GLN A 15 -8.77 18.77 11.03
CA GLN A 15 -9.01 20.21 10.97
C GLN A 15 -8.29 20.95 12.11
N GLN A 16 -8.39 20.45 13.33
CA GLN A 16 -7.72 21.05 14.47
C GLN A 16 -6.19 21.01 14.35
N ALA A 17 -5.64 19.94 13.76
CA ALA A 17 -4.21 19.83 13.50
C ALA A 17 -3.75 20.81 12.42
N LEU A 18 -4.57 21.07 11.39
CA LEU A 18 -4.29 22.08 10.37
C LEU A 18 -4.28 23.50 10.95
N GLU A 19 -5.27 23.84 11.78
CA GLU A 19 -5.34 25.15 12.44
C GLU A 19 -4.13 25.43 13.33
N LYS A 20 -3.57 24.38 13.94
CA LYS A 20 -2.37 24.45 14.78
C LYS A 20 -1.06 24.25 14.01
N GLU A 21 -1.13 24.16 12.68
CA GLU A 21 0.01 23.89 11.78
C GLU A 21 0.79 22.61 12.14
N ASN A 22 0.14 21.67 12.83
CA ASN A 22 0.72 20.38 13.18
C ASN A 22 0.51 19.39 12.04
N PHE A 23 1.28 19.57 10.97
CA PHE A 23 1.15 18.79 9.73
C PHE A 23 1.42 17.30 9.92
N ALA A 24 2.25 16.91 10.89
CA ALA A 24 2.49 15.51 11.20
C ALA A 24 1.21 14.80 11.70
N VAL A 25 0.46 15.46 12.59
CA VAL A 25 -0.81 14.94 13.10
C VAL A 25 -1.90 14.99 12.02
N ALA A 26 -1.95 16.07 11.23
CA ALA A 26 -2.90 16.20 10.12
C ALA A 26 -2.70 15.08 9.08
N LEU A 27 -1.44 14.82 8.68
CA LEU A 27 -1.11 13.74 7.75
C LEU A 27 -1.58 12.39 8.28
N ARG A 28 -1.25 12.08 9.55
CA ARG A 28 -1.63 10.82 10.18
C ARG A 28 -3.14 10.62 10.28
N ALA A 29 -3.88 11.68 10.61
CA ALA A 29 -5.34 11.66 10.63
C ALA A 29 -5.93 11.32 9.25
N LYS A 30 -5.35 11.92 8.20
CA LYS A 30 -5.77 11.70 6.82
C LYS A 30 -5.46 10.28 6.32
N GLU A 31 -4.29 9.75 6.66
CA GLU A 31 -3.93 8.36 6.38
C GLU A 31 -4.90 7.37 7.06
N LEU A 32 -5.24 7.60 8.33
CA LEU A 32 -6.18 6.76 9.06
C LEU A 32 -7.60 6.81 8.47
N LEU A 33 -8.07 8.00 8.05
CA LEU A 33 -9.33 8.15 7.32
C LEU A 33 -9.33 7.33 6.03
N ALA A 34 -8.27 7.45 5.24
CA ALA A 34 -8.14 6.73 3.98
C ALA A 34 -8.02 5.21 4.17
N LYS A 35 -7.36 4.73 5.24
CA LYS A 35 -7.35 3.31 5.62
C LYS A 35 -8.75 2.82 6.00
N HIS A 36 -9.49 3.56 6.82
CA HIS A 36 -10.84 3.18 7.23
C HIS A 36 -11.85 3.16 6.07
N LEU A 37 -11.63 4.00 5.07
CA LEU A 37 -12.43 4.05 3.84
C LEU A 37 -11.94 3.07 2.77
N ASN A 38 -10.97 2.20 3.09
CA ASN A 38 -10.37 1.22 2.18
C ASN A 38 -9.76 1.84 0.90
N PHE A 39 -9.32 3.10 0.94
CA PHE A 39 -8.57 3.70 -0.18
C PHE A 39 -7.18 3.10 -0.34
N PHE A 40 -6.59 2.59 0.75
CA PHE A 40 -5.37 1.81 0.68
C PHE A 40 -5.75 0.34 0.63
N SER A 41 -5.57 -0.26 -0.54
CA SER A 41 -5.63 -1.70 -0.68
C SER A 41 -4.31 -2.27 -0.16
N ASP A 42 -4.31 -2.80 1.07
CA ASP A 42 -3.19 -3.62 1.59
C ASP A 42 -3.07 -4.96 0.82
N HIS A 43 -4.03 -5.23 -0.07
CA HIS A 43 -3.92 -6.30 -1.05
C HIS A 43 -3.01 -5.83 -2.17
N GLN A 44 -1.72 -6.16 -2.06
CA GLN A 44 -0.97 -6.52 -3.26
C GLN A 44 -1.83 -7.54 -3.99
N LYS A 45 -2.40 -7.14 -5.14
CA LYS A 45 -3.12 -8.06 -6.01
C LYS A 45 -2.18 -9.26 -6.19
N PRO A 46 -2.59 -10.50 -5.89
CA PRO A 46 -1.73 -11.65 -6.13
C PRO A 46 -1.28 -11.54 -7.58
N LEU A 47 0.04 -11.56 -7.79
CA LEU A 47 0.62 -11.50 -9.13
C LEU A 47 -0.01 -12.63 -9.93
N SER A 48 -0.95 -12.28 -10.82
CA SER A 48 -1.54 -13.25 -11.73
C SER A 48 -0.60 -13.37 -12.91
N LEU A 49 -0.34 -14.60 -13.34
CA LEU A 49 0.34 -14.82 -14.61
C LEU A 49 -0.48 -14.24 -15.78
N ASP A 50 -1.79 -14.08 -15.61
CA ASP A 50 -2.68 -13.44 -16.60
C ASP A 50 -2.45 -11.93 -16.76
N ASP A 51 -1.80 -11.29 -15.77
CA ASP A 51 -1.49 -9.86 -15.79
C ASP A 51 -0.08 -9.59 -16.38
N LEU A 52 0.66 -10.62 -16.80
CA LEU A 52 2.02 -10.50 -17.34
C LEU A 52 2.02 -10.51 -18.87
N THR A 53 2.89 -9.69 -19.46
CA THR A 53 3.19 -9.78 -20.90
C THR A 53 4.19 -10.90 -21.19
N ASP A 54 4.28 -11.31 -22.45
CA ASP A 54 5.30 -12.30 -22.87
C ASP A 54 6.73 -11.84 -22.51
N GLU A 55 7.00 -10.53 -22.59
CA GLU A 55 8.30 -9.93 -22.23
C GLU A 55 8.60 -10.07 -20.72
N ASP A 56 7.58 -9.87 -19.88
CA ASP A 56 7.72 -10.05 -18.42
C ASP A 56 8.02 -11.51 -18.07
N ILE A 57 7.38 -12.46 -18.78
CA ILE A 57 7.60 -13.90 -18.60
C ILE A 57 9.02 -14.29 -19.02
N GLU A 58 9.52 -13.77 -20.15
CA GLU A 58 10.89 -13.99 -20.59
C GLU A 58 11.92 -13.48 -19.58
N HIS A 59 11.68 -12.28 -19.04
CA HIS A 59 12.54 -11.69 -18.02
C HIS A 59 12.56 -12.54 -16.72
N LEU A 60 11.39 -13.01 -16.27
CA LEU A 60 11.29 -13.92 -15.13
C LEU A 60 12.03 -15.23 -15.36
N MET A 61 11.92 -15.82 -16.55
CA MET A 61 12.66 -17.03 -16.90
C MET A 61 14.17 -16.82 -16.90
N ALA A 62 14.65 -15.66 -17.36
CA ALA A 62 16.07 -15.31 -17.33
C ALA A 62 16.59 -15.22 -15.88
N GLU A 63 15.83 -14.56 -15.00
CA GLU A 63 16.20 -14.42 -13.59
C GLU A 63 16.24 -15.77 -12.86
N ILE A 64 15.28 -16.66 -13.13
CA ILE A 64 15.26 -18.02 -12.57
C ILE A 64 16.51 -18.80 -13.01
N LYS A 65 16.85 -18.76 -14.31
CA LYS A 65 18.05 -19.42 -14.84
C LYS A 65 19.31 -18.90 -14.17
N GLU A 66 19.43 -17.59 -13.98
CA GLU A 66 20.59 -16.98 -13.33
C GLU A 66 20.72 -17.44 -11.87
N ARG A 67 19.61 -17.52 -11.13
CA ARG A 67 19.60 -17.97 -9.73
C ARG A 67 19.92 -19.46 -9.59
N LEU A 68 19.47 -20.30 -10.51
CA LEU A 68 19.82 -21.73 -10.54
C LEU A 68 21.33 -21.93 -10.79
N VAL A 69 21.90 -21.23 -11.77
CA VAL A 69 23.35 -21.28 -12.06
C VAL A 69 24.20 -20.80 -10.88
N LYS A 70 23.72 -19.82 -10.09
CA LYS A 70 24.40 -19.34 -8.88
C LYS A 70 24.28 -20.32 -7.70
N SER A 71 23.24 -21.14 -7.67
CA SER A 71 23.01 -22.13 -6.61
C SER A 71 23.89 -23.37 -6.76
N ASP A 72 24.21 -23.77 -7.99
CA ASP A 72 25.13 -24.88 -8.30
C ASP A 72 26.62 -24.56 -8.07
N ARG A 73 26.97 -23.30 -7.76
CA ARG A 73 28.36 -22.83 -7.55
C ARG A 73 28.73 -22.61 -6.07
N LYS A 74 27.88 -23.01 -5.13
CA LYS A 74 28.14 -23.01 -3.68
C LYS A 74 28.26 -24.44 -3.17
#